data_AF-A0AAU8IVK0-F1
#
_entry.id   AF-A0AAU8IVK0-F1
#
_cell.length_a   1.000
_cell.length_b   1.000
_cell.length_c   1.000
_cell.angle_alpha   90.00
_cell.angle_beta   90.00
_cell.angle_gamma   90.00
#
_symmetry.space_group_name_H-M   'P 1'
#
loop_
_entity.id
_entity.type
_entity.pdbx_description
1 polymer ?
#
loop_
_entity_poly.entity_id
_entity_poly.type
_entity_poly.pdbx_seq_one_letter_code
_entity_poly.pdbx_strand_id
1 'polypeptide(L)'
;MDHEEAPHTAPQAPPEPPPEQPLASEDRPRRGRGRTPALIGAAAVLGVVAGLCTGYVVQAGRAPDPLPPLAQQKVTQAKGGKAPEALSAAQDRRVRTDGDLRKLLVPRPSGAQKSDAPQGWVDQFGFAADYDRPADAFRDLSADSFRRAATVSWQRGQSTTAINLVQFRETEHLASQDYVSVQGEFAVEDSGNDGEPVPGSSEGRVYVYDRPETEPGYLPMYMSRTLAARGDIVMDIWMYDTKPISKKSAMDLAKRQLERL
;
A
#
# COMPACT_ATOMS: atom_id res chain seq x y z
N MET A 1 64.39 -64.13 -23.52
CA MET A 1 63.78 -63.80 -24.82
C MET A 1 62.87 -62.63 -24.57
N ASP A 2 63.17 -61.58 -25.32
CA ASP A 2 62.91 -60.16 -25.04
C ASP A 2 61.54 -59.77 -25.65
N HIS A 3 60.80 -58.75 -25.19
CA HIS A 3 61.14 -57.33 -25.26
C HIS A 3 60.14 -56.43 -24.47
N GLU A 4 60.49 -55.14 -24.33
CA GLU A 4 59.66 -53.94 -23.98
C GLU A 4 58.30 -53.82 -24.72
N GLU A 5 57.35 -52.90 -24.40
CA GLU A 5 57.31 -51.61 -23.65
C GLU A 5 55.88 -51.46 -23.00
N ALA A 6 55.45 -50.50 -22.16
CA ALA A 6 56.01 -49.30 -21.49
C ALA A 6 55.19 -48.99 -20.19
N PRO A 7 55.63 -48.14 -19.24
CA PRO A 7 54.94 -47.94 -17.96
C PRO A 7 54.34 -46.53 -17.70
N HIS A 8 53.24 -46.45 -16.95
CA HIS A 8 52.82 -45.21 -16.26
C HIS A 8 52.16 -45.49 -14.90
N THR A 9 52.78 -45.01 -13.81
CA THR A 9 52.21 -44.92 -12.46
C THR A 9 52.92 -43.79 -11.70
N ALA A 10 52.17 -42.97 -10.96
CA ALA A 10 52.67 -41.88 -10.09
C ALA A 10 53.19 -42.45 -8.72
N PRO A 11 53.69 -41.68 -7.71
CA PRO A 11 53.59 -40.22 -7.45
C PRO A 11 54.81 -39.55 -6.73
N GLN A 12 54.57 -38.39 -6.07
CA GLN A 12 55.33 -37.69 -5.00
C GLN A 12 56.38 -36.59 -5.35
N ALA A 13 56.51 -35.64 -4.40
CA ALA A 13 57.38 -34.43 -4.33
C ALA A 13 58.37 -34.57 -3.13
N PRO A 14 59.19 -33.57 -2.66
CA PRO A 14 59.46 -32.15 -3.03
C PRO A 14 60.99 -31.87 -3.25
N PRO A 15 61.58 -30.62 -3.27
CA PRO A 15 61.84 -29.76 -2.08
C PRO A 15 61.99 -28.21 -2.33
N GLU A 16 62.52 -27.46 -1.33
CA GLU A 16 62.73 -25.99 -1.26
C GLU A 16 64.11 -25.46 -1.82
N PRO A 17 64.40 -24.13 -1.85
CA PRO A 17 65.36 -23.51 -2.80
C PRO A 17 66.73 -23.06 -2.22
N PRO A 18 67.68 -22.63 -3.09
CA PRO A 18 68.85 -21.82 -2.71
C PRO A 18 68.74 -20.32 -3.16
N PRO A 19 69.43 -19.37 -2.49
CA PRO A 19 69.38 -17.93 -2.80
C PRO A 19 70.64 -17.40 -3.52
N GLU A 20 70.49 -16.42 -4.42
CA GLU A 20 71.58 -15.56 -4.89
C GLU A 20 71.13 -14.09 -5.01
N GLN A 21 72.00 -13.16 -4.59
CA GLN A 21 71.86 -11.70 -4.78
C GLN A 21 73.04 -11.19 -5.67
N PRO A 22 73.21 -9.88 -5.93
CA PRO A 22 72.79 -9.30 -7.21
C PRO A 22 73.95 -8.66 -7.99
N LEU A 23 73.82 -8.51 -9.32
CA LEU A 23 74.77 -7.71 -10.11
C LEU A 23 74.09 -6.69 -11.04
N ALA A 24 74.36 -5.43 -10.68
CA ALA A 24 74.55 -4.23 -11.51
C ALA A 24 73.60 -3.91 -12.68
N SER A 25 73.05 -2.69 -12.62
CA SER A 25 72.30 -2.03 -13.70
C SER A 25 73.20 -1.18 -14.60
N GLU A 26 72.92 -1.16 -15.91
CA GLU A 26 73.15 -0.01 -16.81
C GLU A 26 71.94 0.03 -17.78
N ASP A 27 70.90 0.80 -17.46
CA ASP A 27 70.67 2.22 -17.79
C ASP A 27 70.32 2.50 -19.26
N ARG A 28 69.07 2.99 -19.45
CA ARG A 28 68.64 3.78 -20.61
C ARG A 28 67.82 4.96 -20.08
N PRO A 29 68.06 6.18 -20.59
CA PRO A 29 67.58 7.39 -19.94
C PRO A 29 66.06 7.49 -19.96
N ARG A 30 65.47 7.58 -18.76
CA ARG A 30 64.07 7.99 -18.57
C ARG A 30 63.89 9.40 -19.13
N ARG A 31 63.19 9.55 -20.26
CA ARG A 31 62.69 10.85 -20.74
C ARG A 31 61.88 11.52 -19.63
N GLY A 32 62.45 12.55 -19.01
CA GLY A 32 61.79 13.28 -17.94
C GLY A 32 60.50 13.92 -18.44
N ARG A 33 59.35 13.39 -18.00
CA ARG A 33 58.08 14.13 -18.05
C ARG A 33 58.23 15.31 -17.11
N GLY A 34 58.63 16.47 -17.65
CA GLY A 34 58.77 17.72 -16.92
C GLY A 34 57.48 18.08 -16.19
N ARG A 35 57.56 18.95 -15.18
CA ARG A 35 56.45 19.31 -14.27
C ARG A 35 55.26 20.02 -14.96
N THR A 36 55.39 20.36 -16.24
CA THR A 36 54.45 21.12 -17.06
C THR A 36 53.01 20.58 -17.12
N PRO A 37 52.72 19.28 -17.36
CA PRO A 37 51.34 18.81 -17.45
C PRO A 37 50.66 18.76 -16.08
N ALA A 38 51.41 18.59 -14.98
CA ALA A 38 50.89 18.69 -13.63
C ALA A 38 50.53 20.14 -13.28
N LEU A 39 51.36 21.11 -13.68
CA LEU A 39 51.06 22.54 -13.52
C LEU A 39 49.86 22.99 -14.37
N ILE A 40 49.75 22.53 -15.62
CA ILE A 40 48.59 22.79 -16.48
C ILE A 40 47.32 22.16 -15.90
N GLY A 41 47.39 20.92 -15.40
CA GLY A 41 46.26 20.26 -14.73
C GLY A 41 45.82 20.99 -13.47
N ALA A 42 46.76 21.42 -12.62
CA ALA A 42 46.46 22.22 -11.43
C ALA A 42 45.83 23.58 -11.79
N ALA A 43 46.34 24.27 -12.81
CA ALA A 43 45.77 25.53 -13.29
C ALA A 43 44.35 25.34 -13.85
N ALA A 44 44.08 24.25 -14.58
CA ALA A 44 42.75 23.94 -15.07
C ALA A 44 41.75 23.67 -13.93
N VAL A 45 42.13 22.88 -12.92
CA VAL A 45 41.30 22.62 -11.73
C VAL A 45 41.02 23.92 -10.96
N LEU A 46 42.04 24.75 -10.72
CA LEU A 46 41.87 26.03 -10.05
C LEU A 46 40.96 26.99 -10.85
N GLY A 47 41.08 27.00 -12.19
CA GLY A 47 40.20 27.77 -13.07
C GLY A 47 38.74 27.33 -12.98
N VAL A 48 38.47 26.02 -12.94
CA VAL A 48 37.11 25.47 -12.78
C VAL A 48 36.53 25.82 -11.40
N VAL A 49 37.31 25.65 -10.32
CA VAL A 49 36.87 25.98 -8.96
C VAL A 49 36.59 27.47 -8.82
N ALA A 50 37.50 28.34 -9.28
CA ALA A 50 37.30 29.79 -9.27
C ALA A 50 36.08 30.21 -10.10
N GLY A 51 35.88 29.59 -11.27
CA GLY A 51 34.71 29.81 -12.13
C GLY A 51 33.39 29.42 -11.45
N LEU A 52 33.34 28.25 -10.80
CA LEU A 52 32.16 27.77 -10.06
C LEU A 52 31.84 28.66 -8.85
N CYS A 53 32.83 28.98 -8.03
CA CYS A 53 32.62 29.87 -6.87
C CYS A 53 32.15 31.26 -7.30
N THR A 54 32.75 31.84 -8.36
CA THR A 54 32.34 33.15 -8.89
C THR A 54 30.92 33.09 -9.48
N GLY A 55 30.61 32.05 -10.25
CA GLY A 55 29.28 31.83 -10.82
C GLY A 55 28.20 31.66 -9.75
N TYR A 56 28.51 30.94 -8.66
CA TYR A 56 27.63 30.79 -7.51
C TYR A 56 27.37 32.12 -6.80
N VAL A 57 28.42 32.92 -6.51
CA VAL A 57 28.28 34.23 -5.87
C VAL A 57 27.46 35.19 -6.73
N VAL A 58 27.65 35.18 -8.06
CA VAL A 58 26.85 35.99 -8.99
C VAL A 58 25.38 35.55 -9.01
N GLN A 59 25.09 34.25 -8.94
CA GLN A 59 23.70 33.76 -8.90
C GLN A 59 23.04 34.01 -7.54
N ALA A 60 23.73 33.79 -6.43
CA ALA A 60 23.25 34.08 -5.08
C ALA A 60 23.07 35.59 -4.82
N GLY A 61 23.82 36.44 -5.52
CA GLY A 61 23.70 37.90 -5.49
C GLY A 61 22.62 38.47 -6.44
N ARG A 62 21.95 37.65 -7.26
CA ARG A 62 20.77 38.11 -8.00
C ARG A 62 19.61 38.25 -7.03
N ALA A 63 18.94 39.41 -7.07
CA ALA A 63 17.63 39.53 -6.46
C ALA A 63 16.71 38.46 -7.05
N PRO A 64 15.86 37.79 -6.24
CA PRO A 64 14.87 36.86 -6.76
C PRO A 64 14.01 37.58 -7.81
N ASP A 65 13.84 36.96 -8.99
CA ASP A 65 12.87 37.47 -9.96
C ASP A 65 11.51 37.53 -9.25
N PRO A 66 10.87 38.72 -9.16
CA PRO A 66 9.61 38.84 -8.45
C PRO A 66 8.59 37.95 -9.17
N LEU A 67 7.99 37.04 -8.42
CA LEU A 67 6.91 36.19 -8.93
C LEU A 67 5.89 37.10 -9.64
N PRO A 68 5.40 36.71 -10.84
CA PRO A 68 4.34 37.48 -11.49
C PRO A 68 3.21 37.65 -10.47
N PRO A 69 2.68 38.88 -10.29
CA PRO A 69 1.68 39.13 -9.27
C PRO A 69 0.59 38.09 -9.39
N LEU A 70 0.25 37.42 -8.29
CA LEU A 70 -0.87 36.50 -8.25
C LEU A 70 -2.11 37.29 -8.66
N ALA A 71 -2.47 37.17 -9.95
CA ALA A 71 -3.69 37.69 -10.52
C ALA A 71 -4.86 36.80 -10.08
N GLN A 72 -4.96 36.60 -8.77
CA GLN A 72 -6.22 36.43 -8.10
C GLN A 72 -7.07 37.61 -8.56
N GLN A 73 -7.98 37.36 -9.50
CA GLN A 73 -9.21 38.14 -9.56
C GLN A 73 -9.65 38.28 -8.10
N LYS A 74 -9.84 39.53 -7.62
CA LYS A 74 -10.37 39.75 -6.28
C LYS A 74 -11.72 39.06 -6.25
N VAL A 75 -11.74 37.83 -5.71
CA VAL A 75 -12.95 37.09 -5.45
C VAL A 75 -13.70 37.98 -4.48
N THR A 76 -14.73 38.64 -4.99
CA THR A 76 -15.49 39.62 -4.23
C THR A 76 -16.34 38.83 -3.26
N GLN A 77 -15.75 38.51 -2.11
CA GLN A 77 -16.46 37.89 -1.01
C GLN A 77 -17.71 38.75 -0.74
N ALA A 78 -18.88 38.13 -0.94
CA ALA A 78 -20.14 38.85 -0.99
C ALA A 78 -20.33 39.63 0.32
N LYS A 79 -20.28 40.97 0.23
CA LYS A 79 -20.40 41.83 1.40
C LYS A 79 -21.80 41.70 2.00
N GLY A 80 -21.89 41.17 3.21
CA GLY A 80 -23.10 41.25 4.03
C GLY A 80 -24.22 40.25 3.72
N GLY A 81 -23.94 39.17 2.98
CA GLY A 81 -24.85 38.02 2.99
C GLY A 81 -24.82 37.31 4.35
N LYS A 82 -25.98 36.91 4.90
CA LYS A 82 -26.03 35.88 5.95
C LYS A 82 -25.21 34.69 5.43
N ALA A 83 -24.26 34.18 6.21
CA ALA A 83 -23.53 32.97 5.83
C ALA A 83 -24.55 31.89 5.42
N PRO A 84 -24.32 31.11 4.34
CA PRO A 84 -25.23 30.05 3.96
C PRO A 84 -25.48 29.18 5.19
N GLU A 85 -26.75 28.87 5.44
CA GLU A 85 -27.12 28.15 6.65
C GLU A 85 -26.35 26.83 6.69
N ALA A 86 -25.74 26.54 7.84
CA ALA A 86 -24.97 25.30 8.00
C ALA A 86 -25.87 24.13 7.60
N LEU A 87 -25.32 23.19 6.82
CA LEU A 87 -26.09 22.04 6.35
C LEU A 87 -26.74 21.38 7.56
N SER A 88 -28.06 21.16 7.50
CA SER A 88 -28.76 20.45 8.56
C SER A 88 -28.13 19.06 8.74
N ALA A 89 -28.21 18.46 9.93
CA ALA A 89 -27.62 17.13 10.17
C ALA A 89 -28.18 16.00 9.27
N ALA A 90 -29.27 16.25 8.53
CA ALA A 90 -29.78 15.36 7.49
C ALA A 90 -29.10 15.52 6.12
N GLN A 91 -28.48 16.68 5.88
CA GLN A 91 -27.73 17.04 4.67
C GLN A 91 -26.21 16.95 4.89
N ASP A 92 -25.73 17.27 6.09
CA ASP A 92 -24.35 17.05 6.51
C ASP A 92 -24.14 15.56 6.83
N ARG A 93 -23.62 14.84 5.84
CA ARG A 93 -23.29 13.41 5.98
C ARG A 93 -22.17 13.17 6.99
N ARG A 94 -21.27 14.15 7.24
CA ARG A 94 -20.19 14.02 8.21
C ARG A 94 -20.74 13.97 9.63
N VAL A 95 -21.74 14.81 9.94
CA VAL A 95 -22.46 14.75 11.23
C VAL A 95 -23.15 13.39 11.41
N ARG A 96 -23.65 12.76 10.34
CA ARG A 96 -24.22 11.40 10.39
C ARG A 96 -23.15 10.33 10.66
N THR A 97 -21.98 10.40 10.02
CA THR A 97 -20.90 9.42 10.16
C THR A 97 -20.07 9.57 11.43
N ASP A 98 -19.98 10.78 11.99
CA ASP A 98 -19.37 11.05 13.31
C ASP A 98 -20.19 10.48 14.49
N GLY A 99 -21.48 10.15 14.27
CA GLY A 99 -22.38 9.59 15.28
C GLY A 99 -22.04 8.15 15.74
N ASP A 100 -23.06 7.40 16.17
CA ASP A 100 -22.89 5.99 16.56
C ASP A 100 -22.88 5.10 15.30
N LEU A 101 -21.69 4.65 14.90
CA LEU A 101 -21.45 3.87 13.67
C LEU A 101 -22.35 2.63 13.56
N ARG A 102 -22.73 2.02 14.68
CA ARG A 102 -23.64 0.86 14.72
C ARG A 102 -25.03 1.19 14.19
N LYS A 103 -25.44 2.46 14.24
CA LYS A 103 -26.71 2.96 13.67
C LYS A 103 -26.66 3.09 12.14
N LEU A 104 -25.53 2.84 11.49
CA LEU A 104 -25.41 2.78 10.04
C LEU A 104 -25.45 1.33 9.51
N LEU A 105 -25.19 0.33 10.35
CA LEU A 105 -25.25 -1.10 10.00
C LEU A 105 -26.67 -1.56 9.64
N VAL A 106 -26.86 -2.17 8.46
CA VAL A 106 -28.09 -2.87 8.02
C VAL A 106 -28.56 -3.82 9.12
N PRO A 107 -29.84 -3.75 9.56
CA PRO A 107 -30.32 -4.65 10.59
C PRO A 107 -30.30 -6.09 10.09
N ARG A 108 -30.02 -7.03 11.02
CA ARG A 108 -30.16 -8.47 10.76
C ARG A 108 -31.55 -8.77 10.16
N PRO A 109 -31.64 -9.49 9.03
CA PRO A 109 -32.91 -9.79 8.39
C PRO A 109 -33.77 -10.70 9.27
N SER A 110 -35.10 -10.60 9.12
CA SER A 110 -36.06 -11.43 9.85
C SER A 110 -35.77 -12.93 9.66
N GLY A 111 -35.88 -13.73 10.72
CA GLY A 111 -35.58 -15.16 10.70
C GLY A 111 -34.09 -15.52 10.52
N ALA A 112 -33.17 -14.56 10.56
CA ALA A 112 -31.74 -14.85 10.77
C ALA A 112 -31.39 -14.75 12.27
N GLN A 113 -30.46 -15.59 12.71
CA GLN A 113 -29.93 -15.62 14.08
C GLN A 113 -28.66 -14.78 14.18
N LYS A 114 -28.27 -14.39 15.40
CA LYS A 114 -26.92 -13.85 15.64
C LYS A 114 -25.90 -14.94 15.30
N SER A 115 -24.81 -14.60 14.65
CA SER A 115 -23.63 -15.49 14.57
C SER A 115 -22.79 -15.38 15.83
N ASP A 116 -21.80 -16.27 15.97
CA ASP A 116 -20.85 -16.24 17.08
C ASP A 116 -19.77 -15.15 16.93
N ALA A 117 -19.61 -14.59 15.72
CA ALA A 117 -18.71 -13.49 15.43
C ALA A 117 -19.00 -12.23 16.28
N PRO A 118 -17.99 -11.36 16.52
CA PRO A 118 -18.15 -10.09 17.24
C PRO A 118 -19.31 -9.23 16.71
N GLN A 119 -19.94 -8.45 17.59
CA GLN A 119 -21.08 -7.59 17.25
C GLN A 119 -21.00 -6.26 17.97
N GLY A 120 -21.52 -5.21 17.35
CA GLY A 120 -21.54 -3.88 17.93
C GLY A 120 -20.21 -3.19 17.69
N TRP A 121 -19.58 -2.67 18.74
CA TRP A 121 -18.26 -2.05 18.62
C TRP A 121 -17.17 -3.12 18.57
N VAL A 122 -16.21 -2.96 17.66
CA VAL A 122 -15.00 -3.76 17.56
C VAL A 122 -13.82 -2.80 17.66
N ASP A 123 -12.89 -3.08 18.57
CA ASP A 123 -11.65 -2.32 18.70
C ASP A 123 -10.62 -2.76 17.64
N GLN A 124 -9.49 -2.05 17.59
CA GLN A 124 -8.47 -2.31 16.58
C GLN A 124 -7.84 -3.70 16.70
N PHE A 125 -7.72 -4.24 17.92
CA PHE A 125 -7.16 -5.57 18.14
C PHE A 125 -8.15 -6.65 17.70
N GLY A 126 -9.42 -6.52 18.09
CA GLY A 126 -10.49 -7.42 17.66
C GLY A 126 -10.70 -7.41 16.15
N PHE A 127 -10.56 -6.25 15.49
CA PHE A 127 -10.67 -6.16 14.03
C PHE A 127 -9.44 -6.73 13.32
N ALA A 128 -8.24 -6.52 13.85
CA ALA A 128 -7.01 -7.10 13.30
C ALA A 128 -6.90 -8.63 13.51
N ALA A 129 -7.56 -9.18 14.54
CA ALA A 129 -7.53 -10.60 14.87
C ALA A 129 -8.15 -11.52 13.81
N ASP A 130 -9.04 -10.99 12.96
CA ASP A 130 -9.72 -11.76 11.91
C ASP A 130 -8.89 -11.89 10.60
N TYR A 131 -7.65 -11.38 10.55
CA TYR A 131 -6.73 -11.50 9.40
C TYR A 131 -5.71 -12.64 9.58
N ASP A 132 -5.22 -13.21 8.49
CA ASP A 132 -4.15 -14.24 8.50
C ASP A 132 -2.84 -13.77 9.18
N ARG A 133 -2.58 -12.46 9.18
CA ARG A 133 -1.42 -11.82 9.80
C ARG A 133 -1.85 -10.70 10.76
N PRO A 134 -2.40 -11.02 11.94
CA PRO A 134 -2.99 -10.02 12.84
C PRO A 134 -2.03 -8.91 13.28
N ALA A 135 -0.74 -9.25 13.45
CA ALA A 135 0.28 -8.29 13.87
C ALA A 135 0.58 -7.23 12.79
N ASP A 136 0.58 -7.62 11.51
CA ASP A 136 0.75 -6.70 10.39
C ASP A 136 -0.52 -5.86 10.20
N ALA A 137 -1.70 -6.50 10.18
CA ALA A 137 -2.98 -5.80 10.11
C ALA A 137 -3.12 -4.75 11.23
N PHE A 138 -2.75 -5.09 12.47
CA PHE A 138 -2.77 -4.15 13.59
C PHE A 138 -1.82 -2.96 13.39
N ARG A 139 -0.60 -3.20 12.88
CA ARG A 139 0.38 -2.15 12.57
C ARG A 139 -0.16 -1.22 11.49
N ASP A 140 -0.71 -1.78 10.42
CA ASP A 140 -1.13 -1.01 9.25
C ASP A 140 -2.37 -0.16 9.58
N LEU A 141 -3.35 -0.72 10.31
CA LEU A 141 -4.46 0.03 10.92
C LEU A 141 -3.99 1.15 11.87
N SER A 142 -2.83 0.99 12.52
CA SER A 142 -2.26 2.05 13.37
C SER A 142 -1.69 3.19 12.55
N ALA A 143 -1.00 2.88 11.44
CA ALA A 143 -0.48 3.87 10.51
C ALA A 143 -1.60 4.66 9.81
N ASP A 144 -2.66 3.97 9.41
CA ASP A 144 -3.88 4.54 8.83
C ASP A 144 -4.77 5.28 9.85
N SER A 145 -4.31 5.41 11.10
CA SER A 145 -4.99 6.16 12.17
C SER A 145 -6.41 5.68 12.45
N PHE A 146 -6.62 4.36 12.48
CA PHE A 146 -7.88 3.70 12.83
C PHE A 146 -8.60 4.39 14.00
N ARG A 147 -9.88 4.70 13.79
CA ARG A 147 -10.71 5.42 14.77
C ARG A 147 -11.59 4.48 15.58
N ARG A 148 -12.30 3.58 14.90
CA ARG A 148 -13.26 2.61 15.45
C ARG A 148 -13.84 1.72 14.34
N ALA A 149 -14.20 0.48 14.68
CA ALA A 149 -14.98 -0.39 13.81
C ALA A 149 -16.32 -0.76 14.45
N ALA A 150 -17.32 -1.05 13.62
CA ALA A 150 -18.58 -1.59 14.06
C ALA A 150 -19.02 -2.75 13.16
N THR A 151 -19.44 -3.85 13.79
CA THR A 151 -19.78 -5.10 13.10
C THR A 151 -21.21 -5.53 13.39
N VAL A 152 -21.90 -6.03 12.38
CA VAL A 152 -23.07 -6.91 12.56
C VAL A 152 -22.85 -8.17 11.76
N SER A 153 -23.13 -9.32 12.36
CA SER A 153 -23.06 -10.60 11.66
C SER A 153 -24.21 -11.52 12.07
N TRP A 154 -24.70 -12.29 11.10
CA TRP A 154 -25.85 -13.18 11.27
C TRP A 154 -25.70 -14.45 10.47
N GLN A 155 -26.45 -15.47 10.89
CA GLN A 155 -26.52 -16.76 10.24
C GLN A 155 -27.96 -17.14 9.90
N ARG A 156 -28.14 -17.88 8.80
CA ARG A 156 -29.41 -18.52 8.42
C ARG A 156 -29.11 -19.90 7.80
N GLY A 157 -29.32 -20.96 8.58
CA GLY A 157 -28.97 -22.31 8.14
C GLY A 157 -27.45 -22.49 8.10
N GLN A 158 -26.88 -22.55 6.89
CA GLN A 158 -25.42 -22.61 6.68
C GLN A 158 -24.86 -21.34 6.03
N SER A 159 -25.72 -20.37 5.72
CA SER A 159 -25.29 -19.07 5.21
C SER A 159 -24.91 -18.14 6.37
N THR A 160 -23.72 -17.55 6.33
CA THR A 160 -23.27 -16.51 7.27
C THR A 160 -23.03 -15.21 6.50
N THR A 161 -23.31 -14.07 7.14
CA THR A 161 -23.01 -12.74 6.59
C THR A 161 -22.43 -11.87 7.70
N ALA A 162 -21.36 -11.15 7.41
CA ALA A 162 -20.77 -10.14 8.28
C ALA A 162 -20.67 -8.81 7.53
N ILE A 163 -21.01 -7.71 8.20
CA ILE A 163 -20.82 -6.35 7.71
C ILE A 163 -19.94 -5.64 8.73
N ASN A 164 -18.77 -5.23 8.29
CA ASN A 164 -17.85 -4.38 9.01
C ASN A 164 -17.94 -2.96 8.44
N LEU A 165 -18.12 -1.98 9.32
CA LEU A 165 -17.88 -0.57 9.03
C LEU A 165 -16.63 -0.14 9.78
N VAL A 166 -15.60 0.29 9.07
CA VAL A 166 -14.32 0.71 9.65
C VAL A 166 -14.15 2.19 9.39
N GLN A 167 -13.95 2.99 10.44
CA GLN A 167 -13.71 4.42 10.33
C GLN A 167 -12.26 4.76 10.65
N PHE A 168 -11.65 5.59 9.82
CA PHE A 168 -10.28 6.10 9.97
C PHE A 168 -10.28 7.56 10.45
N ARG A 169 -9.11 8.10 10.81
CA ARG A 169 -8.93 9.55 10.99
C ARG A 169 -8.16 10.09 9.79
N GLU A 170 -8.89 10.41 8.73
CA GLU A 170 -8.30 11.00 7.52
C GLU A 170 -7.86 12.46 7.78
N THR A 171 -6.61 12.61 8.23
CA THR A 171 -5.95 13.91 8.44
C THR A 171 -4.78 14.16 7.49
N GLU A 172 -4.10 13.10 7.07
CA GLU A 172 -2.88 13.17 6.22
C GLU A 172 -3.10 12.53 4.85
N HIS A 173 -3.80 11.38 4.80
CA HIS A 173 -4.16 10.65 3.58
C HIS A 173 -5.59 10.08 3.64
N LEU A 174 -6.07 9.54 2.51
CA LEU A 174 -7.41 8.99 2.33
C LEU A 174 -7.43 7.48 2.67
N ALA A 175 -7.06 7.17 3.92
CA ALA A 175 -6.89 5.80 4.42
C ALA A 175 -8.06 4.85 4.10
N SER A 176 -9.31 5.35 4.03
CA SER A 176 -10.46 4.51 3.63
C SER A 176 -10.44 4.08 2.17
N GLN A 177 -9.94 4.93 1.26
CA GLN A 177 -9.78 4.60 -0.16
C GLN A 177 -8.56 3.70 -0.36
N ASP A 178 -7.45 4.00 0.32
CA ASP A 178 -6.24 3.17 0.27
C ASP A 178 -6.53 1.74 0.79
N TYR A 179 -7.28 1.59 1.89
CA TYR A 179 -7.76 0.28 2.36
C TYR A 179 -8.60 -0.43 1.29
N VAL A 180 -9.56 0.26 0.64
CA VAL A 180 -10.42 -0.34 -0.39
C VAL A 180 -9.64 -0.73 -1.64
N SER A 181 -8.62 0.03 -2.02
CA SER A 181 -7.72 -0.31 -3.14
C SER A 181 -6.91 -1.55 -2.81
N VAL A 182 -6.17 -1.55 -1.69
CA VAL A 182 -5.30 -2.66 -1.28
C VAL A 182 -6.08 -3.93 -1.01
N GLN A 183 -7.20 -3.86 -0.29
CA GLN A 183 -8.08 -5.03 -0.08
C GLN A 183 -8.80 -5.45 -1.36
N GLY A 184 -9.00 -4.53 -2.31
CA GLY A 184 -9.56 -4.80 -3.62
C GLY A 184 -8.60 -5.62 -4.49
N GLU A 185 -7.30 -5.37 -4.41
CA GLU A 185 -6.26 -6.17 -5.10
C GLU A 185 -6.27 -7.62 -4.60
N PHE A 186 -6.25 -7.85 -3.29
CA PHE A 186 -6.39 -9.19 -2.70
C PHE A 186 -7.73 -9.84 -3.12
N ALA A 187 -8.84 -9.10 -3.07
CA ALA A 187 -10.13 -9.64 -3.48
C ALA A 187 -10.21 -10.02 -4.97
N VAL A 188 -9.43 -9.41 -5.86
CA VAL A 188 -9.29 -9.84 -7.26
C VAL A 188 -8.55 -11.18 -7.34
N GLU A 189 -7.44 -11.32 -6.64
CA GLU A 189 -6.64 -12.56 -6.60
C GLU A 189 -7.47 -13.73 -6.04
N ASP A 190 -8.09 -13.53 -4.87
CA ASP A 190 -8.87 -14.56 -4.17
C ASP A 190 -10.12 -15.00 -4.93
N SER A 191 -10.86 -14.03 -5.52
CA SER A 191 -12.12 -14.32 -6.22
C SER A 191 -11.93 -14.85 -7.63
N GLY A 192 -10.78 -14.57 -8.26
CA GLY A 192 -10.48 -14.88 -9.65
C GLY A 192 -11.07 -13.92 -10.67
N ASN A 193 -11.69 -12.80 -10.25
CA ASN A 193 -12.32 -11.83 -11.14
C ASN A 193 -12.18 -10.37 -10.67
N ASP A 194 -12.38 -9.42 -11.59
CA ASP A 194 -12.26 -7.97 -11.35
C ASP A 194 -13.34 -7.37 -10.42
N GLY A 195 -14.28 -8.18 -9.93
CA GLY A 195 -15.45 -7.72 -9.18
C GLY A 195 -16.39 -6.84 -10.02
N GLU A 196 -17.52 -6.47 -9.38
CA GLU A 196 -18.64 -5.83 -10.06
C GLU A 196 -19.00 -4.50 -9.38
N PRO A 197 -19.08 -3.38 -10.14
CA PRO A 197 -19.16 -2.05 -9.55
C PRO A 197 -20.46 -1.85 -8.76
N VAL A 198 -20.34 -1.31 -7.54
CA VAL A 198 -21.47 -0.98 -6.66
C VAL A 198 -22.03 0.39 -7.05
N PRO A 199 -23.28 0.48 -7.56
CA PRO A 199 -23.86 1.76 -7.94
C PRO A 199 -23.95 2.72 -6.75
N GLY A 200 -23.43 3.94 -6.92
CA GLY A 200 -23.36 4.95 -5.86
C GLY A 200 -22.06 4.96 -5.05
N SER A 201 -21.09 4.10 -5.40
CA SER A 201 -19.67 4.23 -5.03
C SER A 201 -18.84 4.53 -6.28
N SER A 202 -17.68 5.15 -6.13
CA SER A 202 -16.70 5.37 -7.21
C SER A 202 -15.90 4.11 -7.52
N GLU A 203 -15.39 3.46 -6.47
CA GLU A 203 -14.44 2.34 -6.56
C GLU A 203 -15.01 1.04 -5.97
N GLY A 204 -16.14 1.12 -5.26
CA GLY A 204 -16.73 -0.01 -4.57
C GLY A 204 -17.13 -1.15 -5.50
N ARG A 205 -16.82 -2.38 -5.09
CA ARG A 205 -16.97 -3.61 -5.87
C ARG A 205 -17.57 -4.76 -5.06
N VAL A 206 -18.32 -5.62 -5.73
CA VAL A 206 -18.78 -6.92 -5.26
C VAL A 206 -18.00 -8.01 -5.97
N TYR A 207 -17.27 -8.81 -5.22
CA TYR A 207 -16.52 -9.97 -5.67
C TYR A 207 -17.31 -11.22 -5.26
N VAL A 208 -17.91 -11.93 -6.21
CA VAL A 208 -18.41 -13.30 -5.98
C VAL A 208 -17.32 -14.23 -6.45
N TYR A 209 -16.87 -15.15 -5.61
CA TYR A 209 -15.71 -15.97 -5.92
C TYR A 209 -16.09 -17.03 -6.97
N ASP A 210 -15.26 -17.15 -8.01
CA ASP A 210 -15.52 -18.05 -9.15
C ASP A 210 -15.55 -19.54 -8.75
N ARG A 211 -14.88 -19.87 -7.64
CA ARG A 211 -14.80 -21.22 -7.07
C ARG A 211 -15.02 -21.13 -5.55
N PRO A 212 -15.62 -22.17 -4.94
CA PRO A 212 -15.63 -22.29 -3.49
C PRO A 212 -14.23 -22.66 -2.98
N GLU A 213 -13.92 -22.26 -1.75
CA GLU A 213 -12.83 -22.85 -0.99
C GLU A 213 -13.19 -24.31 -0.63
N THR A 214 -12.19 -25.19 -0.61
CA THR A 214 -12.38 -26.62 -0.33
C THR A 214 -11.27 -27.17 0.55
N GLU A 215 -11.62 -27.60 1.76
CA GLU A 215 -10.72 -28.31 2.67
C GLU A 215 -11.19 -29.78 2.85
N PRO A 216 -10.29 -30.78 2.82
CA PRO A 216 -10.64 -32.18 3.04
C PRO A 216 -11.35 -32.41 4.38
N GLY A 217 -12.57 -32.96 4.33
CA GLY A 217 -13.41 -33.21 5.51
C GLY A 217 -14.48 -32.14 5.78
N TYR A 218 -14.45 -31.02 5.04
CA TYR A 218 -15.45 -29.95 5.12
C TYR A 218 -16.31 -29.85 3.86
N LEU A 219 -17.42 -29.12 3.96
CA LEU A 219 -18.24 -28.76 2.79
C LEU A 219 -17.56 -27.62 2.01
N PRO A 220 -17.69 -27.56 0.67
CA PRO A 220 -17.22 -26.43 -0.11
C PRO A 220 -17.83 -25.11 0.38
N MET A 221 -16.99 -24.10 0.59
CA MET A 221 -17.39 -22.78 1.08
C MET A 221 -17.41 -21.78 -0.07
N TYR A 222 -18.60 -21.39 -0.52
CA TYR A 222 -18.76 -20.30 -1.47
C TYR A 222 -18.70 -18.95 -0.75
N MET A 223 -18.01 -18.00 -1.37
CA MET A 223 -17.71 -16.71 -0.78
C MET A 223 -18.11 -15.54 -1.68
N SER A 224 -18.46 -14.43 -1.06
CA SER A 224 -18.43 -13.14 -1.72
C SER A 224 -17.99 -12.04 -0.76
N ARG A 225 -17.09 -11.17 -1.21
CA ARG A 225 -16.67 -9.96 -0.51
C ARG A 225 -17.25 -8.73 -1.20
N THR A 226 -17.60 -7.70 -0.45
CA THR A 226 -17.90 -6.36 -1.00
C THR A 226 -17.05 -5.34 -0.29
N LEU A 227 -16.34 -4.52 -1.06
CA LEU A 227 -15.54 -3.41 -0.55
C LEU A 227 -16.09 -2.10 -1.14
N ALA A 228 -16.22 -1.06 -0.33
CA ALA A 228 -16.47 0.31 -0.80
C ALA A 228 -16.10 1.35 0.28
N ALA A 229 -15.69 2.55 -0.13
CA ALA A 229 -15.51 3.68 0.78
C ALA A 229 -16.61 4.74 0.59
N ARG A 230 -16.91 5.50 1.64
CA ARG A 230 -17.68 6.75 1.58
C ARG A 230 -17.30 7.68 2.72
N GLY A 231 -16.61 8.78 2.38
CA GLY A 231 -15.95 9.61 3.41
C GLY A 231 -14.86 8.79 4.10
N ASP A 232 -14.68 8.99 5.40
CA ASP A 232 -13.69 8.30 6.23
C ASP A 232 -14.10 6.88 6.67
N ILE A 233 -15.13 6.30 6.05
CA ILE A 233 -15.69 4.98 6.38
C ILE A 233 -15.55 4.00 5.21
N VAL A 234 -14.96 2.85 5.51
CA VAL A 234 -15.01 1.64 4.69
C VAL A 234 -16.22 0.79 5.06
N MET A 235 -16.84 0.22 4.03
CA MET A 235 -17.81 -0.86 4.05
C MET A 235 -17.14 -2.14 3.54
N ASP A 236 -16.96 -3.12 4.43
CA ASP A 236 -16.42 -4.45 4.11
C ASP A 236 -17.45 -5.51 4.48
N ILE A 237 -18.03 -6.19 3.48
CA ILE A 237 -19.11 -7.17 3.66
C ILE A 237 -18.64 -8.52 3.19
N TRP A 238 -18.71 -9.51 4.08
CA TRP A 238 -18.44 -10.91 3.76
C TRP A 238 -19.72 -11.72 3.79
N MET A 239 -19.87 -12.63 2.83
CA MET A 239 -20.92 -13.65 2.81
C MET A 239 -20.27 -15.01 2.55
N TYR A 240 -20.72 -16.00 3.31
CA TYR A 240 -20.26 -17.39 3.25
C TYR A 240 -21.48 -18.31 3.15
N ASP A 241 -21.43 -19.35 2.32
CA ASP A 241 -22.47 -20.39 2.25
C ASP A 241 -21.90 -21.69 1.67
N THR A 242 -22.46 -22.82 2.08
CA THR A 242 -22.28 -24.15 1.45
C THR A 242 -22.83 -24.25 0.01
N LYS A 243 -23.41 -23.17 -0.53
CA LYS A 243 -24.06 -23.11 -1.85
C LYS A 243 -23.64 -21.84 -2.61
N PRO A 244 -23.64 -21.84 -3.96
CA PRO A 244 -23.28 -20.67 -4.75
C PRO A 244 -24.01 -19.39 -4.34
N ILE A 245 -23.25 -18.36 -3.97
CA ILE A 245 -23.78 -17.06 -3.58
C ILE A 245 -24.17 -16.28 -4.84
N SER A 246 -25.44 -15.89 -4.95
CA SER A 246 -25.89 -15.10 -6.10
C SER A 246 -25.33 -13.67 -6.05
N LYS A 247 -24.65 -13.24 -7.14
CA LYS A 247 -24.22 -11.85 -7.38
C LYS A 247 -25.32 -10.83 -7.08
N LYS A 248 -26.58 -11.13 -7.45
CA LYS A 248 -27.73 -10.26 -7.14
C LYS A 248 -27.91 -10.03 -5.63
N SER A 249 -27.84 -11.08 -4.81
CA SER A 249 -28.06 -10.94 -3.36
C SER A 249 -26.94 -10.15 -2.68
N ALA A 250 -25.68 -10.38 -3.07
CA ALA A 250 -24.54 -9.60 -2.60
C ALA A 250 -24.65 -8.12 -3.02
N MET A 251 -24.91 -7.85 -4.30
CA MET A 251 -25.10 -6.49 -4.84
C MET A 251 -26.29 -5.75 -4.22
N ASP A 252 -27.41 -6.43 -3.96
CA ASP A 252 -28.57 -5.82 -3.30
C ASP A 252 -28.27 -5.53 -1.82
N LEU A 253 -27.42 -6.31 -1.14
CA LEU A 253 -26.95 -6.01 0.22
C LEU A 253 -25.98 -4.83 0.25
N ALA A 254 -25.00 -4.81 -0.67
CA ALA A 254 -24.05 -3.72 -0.86
C ALA A 254 -24.75 -2.36 -0.99
N LYS A 255 -25.75 -2.27 -1.88
CA LYS A 255 -26.55 -1.05 -2.07
C LYS A 255 -27.25 -0.60 -0.80
N ARG A 256 -27.97 -1.50 -0.12
CA ARG A 256 -28.69 -1.19 1.14
C ARG A 256 -27.76 -0.71 2.26
N GLN A 257 -26.53 -1.22 2.31
CA GLN A 257 -25.55 -0.76 3.29
C GLN A 257 -24.95 0.60 2.89
N LEU A 258 -24.62 0.79 1.61
CA LEU A 258 -24.08 2.03 1.07
C LEU A 258 -25.09 3.20 1.10
N GLU A 259 -26.39 2.95 1.00
CA GLU A 259 -27.45 3.96 1.18
C GLU A 259 -27.48 4.55 2.61
N ARG A 260 -26.95 3.82 3.60
CA ARG A 260 -26.92 4.24 5.00
C ARG A 260 -25.66 5.04 5.39
N LEU A 261 -24.62 4.97 4.56
CA LEU A 261 -23.39 5.76 4.68
C LEU A 261 -23.57 7.15 4.05
#